data_AF-A0A942LWW7-F1
#
_entry.id   AF-A0A942LWW7-F1
#
_cell.length_a   1.000
_cell.length_b   1.000
_cell.length_c   1.000
_cell.angle_alpha   90.00
_cell.angle_beta   90.00
_cell.angle_gamma   90.00
#
_symmetry.space_group_name_H-M   'P 1'
#
loop_
_entity.id
_entity.type
_entity.pdbx_description
1 polymer ?
#
loop_
_entity_poly.entity_id
_entity_poly.type
_entity_poly.pdbx_seq_one_letter_code
_entity_poly.pdbx_strand_id
1 'polypeptide(L)'
;MPESMRDLLRIVALQDVLKIIQEYGGTRLYFPSSPLPDKGLGKLIGMQAATALGKYCGSVSFDIPTLYMLRVKVRRNGVIQNLLAGATISETARLFGMTTRNVVYIKTQYRDRERVAMHYKVVSNFKRDGQKYQVGDMLDLTEKQAEPLLHDGVIEPLHKPFSVGKLSINLTPGA
;
A
#
# COMPACT_ATOMS: atom_id res chain seq x y z
N MET A 1 8.67 4.70 4.32
CA MET A 1 8.86 4.29 5.73
C MET A 1 9.79 5.32 6.36
N PRO A 2 9.44 5.91 7.51
CA PRO A 2 10.29 6.90 8.19
C PRO A 2 11.66 6.32 8.54
N GLU A 3 12.70 7.15 8.54
CA GLU A 3 14.08 6.74 8.83
C GLU A 3 14.22 6.18 10.25
N SER A 4 13.60 6.85 11.22
CA SER A 4 13.54 6.41 12.62
C SER A 4 12.95 4.99 12.78
N MET A 5 12.02 4.58 11.91
CA MET A 5 11.47 3.23 11.93
C MET A 5 12.46 2.20 11.37
N ARG A 6 13.28 2.57 10.37
CA ARG A 6 14.29 1.66 9.80
C ARG A 6 15.37 1.34 10.83
N ASP A 7 15.78 2.31 11.63
CA ASP A 7 16.80 2.11 12.65
C ASP A 7 16.33 1.13 13.74
N LEU A 8 15.09 1.25 14.19
CA LEU A 8 14.49 0.28 15.12
C LEU A 8 14.43 -1.13 14.53
N LEU A 9 14.07 -1.26 13.24
CA LEU A 9 13.99 -2.56 12.55
C LEU A 9 15.34 -3.24 12.34
N ARG A 10 16.46 -2.51 12.44
CA ARG A 10 17.81 -3.11 12.39
C ARG A 10 18.17 -3.83 13.68
N ILE A 11 17.47 -3.53 14.78
CA ILE A 11 17.85 -3.97 16.13
C ILE A 11 16.86 -5.00 16.66
N VAL A 12 15.56 -4.79 16.40
CA VAL A 12 14.48 -5.65 16.89
C VAL A 12 13.55 -6.08 15.77
N ALA A 13 12.82 -7.15 16.01
CA ALA A 13 11.87 -7.69 15.04
C ALA A 13 10.73 -6.69 14.73
N LEU A 14 10.21 -6.77 13.51
CA LEU A 14 9.11 -5.90 13.04
C LEU A 14 7.91 -5.90 13.99
N GLN A 15 7.53 -7.07 14.52
CA GLN A 15 6.44 -7.20 15.46
C GLN A 15 6.60 -6.33 16.72
N ASP A 16 7.82 -6.19 17.23
CA ASP A 16 8.10 -5.43 18.45
C ASP A 16 8.13 -3.93 18.15
N VAL A 17 8.66 -3.52 17.00
CA VAL A 17 8.53 -2.14 16.50
C VAL A 17 7.06 -1.75 16.35
N LEU A 18 6.22 -2.64 15.81
CA LEU A 18 4.79 -2.39 15.66
C LEU A 18 4.09 -2.21 17.02
N LYS A 19 4.44 -3.01 18.04
CA LYS A 19 3.93 -2.82 19.41
C LYS A 19 4.35 -1.47 19.99
N ILE A 20 5.63 -1.08 19.85
CA ILE A 20 6.12 0.23 20.30
C ILE A 20 5.33 1.35 19.64
N ILE A 21 5.13 1.30 18.32
CA ILE A 21 4.40 2.35 17.62
C ILE A 21 2.91 2.34 17.96
N GLN A 22 2.33 1.18 18.23
CA GLN A 22 0.93 1.08 18.66
C GLN A 22 0.71 1.76 20.01
N GLU A 23 1.64 1.61 20.95
CA GLU A 23 1.54 2.16 22.30
C GLU A 23 2.01 3.63 22.38
N TYR A 24 3.13 3.95 21.73
CA TYR A 24 3.85 5.23 21.88
C TYR A 24 3.90 6.08 20.60
N GLY A 25 3.19 5.69 19.54
CA GLY A 25 3.22 6.40 18.26
C GLY A 25 2.85 7.88 18.38
N GLY A 26 3.68 8.75 17.80
CA GLY A 26 3.50 10.21 17.85
C GLY A 26 4.06 10.86 19.11
N THR A 27 4.79 10.10 19.93
CA THR A 27 5.45 10.61 21.13
C THR A 27 6.96 10.45 21.03
N ARG A 28 7.67 11.19 21.88
CA ARG A 28 9.11 11.02 22.06
C ARG A 28 9.35 10.06 23.23
N LEU A 29 9.89 8.88 22.92
CA LEU A 29 10.07 7.80 23.90
C LEU A 29 11.53 7.73 24.36
N TYR A 30 11.73 7.70 25.67
CA TYR A 30 13.04 7.48 26.28
C TYR A 30 13.35 5.98 26.37
N PHE A 31 14.53 5.58 25.89
CA PHE A 31 15.01 4.19 25.94
C PHE A 31 16.02 4.03 27.08
N PRO A 32 15.64 3.46 28.24
CA PRO A 32 16.58 3.25 29.33
C PRO A 32 17.68 2.27 28.91
N SER A 33 18.92 2.57 29.29
CA SER A 33 20.07 1.67 29.10
C SER A 33 19.89 0.32 29.80
N SER A 34 19.15 0.30 30.91
CA SER A 34 18.78 -0.90 31.67
C SER A 34 17.25 -0.97 31.83
N PRO A 35 16.52 -1.56 30.88
CA PRO A 35 15.07 -1.69 30.97
C PRO A 35 14.66 -2.66 32.08
N LEU A 36 13.48 -2.43 32.67
CA LEU A 36 12.89 -3.30 33.68
C LEU A 36 11.91 -4.29 33.04
N PRO A 37 11.87 -5.56 33.49
CA PRO A 37 11.00 -6.59 32.90
C PRO A 37 9.51 -6.27 33.01
N ASP A 38 9.08 -5.68 34.12
CA ASP A 38 7.66 -5.53 34.43
C ASP A 38 7.07 -4.16 34.02
N LYS A 39 7.89 -3.26 33.45
CA LYS A 39 7.50 -1.87 33.16
C LYS A 39 7.99 -1.40 31.80
N GLY A 40 7.18 -0.56 31.14
CA GLY A 40 7.54 0.08 29.87
C GLY A 40 7.90 -0.93 28.78
N LEU A 41 9.07 -0.75 28.17
CA LEU A 41 9.55 -1.56 27.04
C LEU A 41 9.75 -3.03 27.39
N GLY A 42 10.25 -3.37 28.59
CA GLY A 42 10.48 -4.77 28.96
C GLY A 42 9.20 -5.59 28.99
N LYS A 43 8.09 -4.98 29.43
CA LYS A 43 6.76 -5.58 29.40
C LYS A 43 6.16 -5.63 27.99
N LEU A 44 6.39 -4.58 27.18
CA LEU A 44 5.75 -4.43 25.87
C LEU A 44 6.35 -5.35 24.80
N ILE A 45 7.68 -5.44 24.74
CA ILE A 45 8.41 -6.16 23.67
C ILE A 45 9.28 -7.30 24.19
N GLY A 46 9.28 -7.52 25.51
CA GLY A 46 10.15 -8.49 26.17
C GLY A 46 11.54 -7.92 26.48
N MET A 47 12.18 -8.51 27.48
CA MET A 47 13.46 -8.04 28.00
C MET A 47 14.59 -8.06 26.97
N GLN A 48 14.68 -9.11 26.15
CA GLN A 48 15.76 -9.24 25.17
C GLN A 48 15.75 -8.09 24.15
N ALA A 49 14.58 -7.80 23.59
CA ALA A 49 14.41 -6.72 22.62
C ALA A 49 14.57 -5.34 23.28
N ALA A 50 14.03 -5.16 24.49
CA ALA A 50 14.19 -3.92 25.24
C ALA A 50 15.66 -3.63 25.57
N THR A 51 16.43 -4.64 25.99
CA THR A 51 17.86 -4.48 26.29
C THR A 51 18.67 -4.17 25.03
N ALA A 52 18.34 -4.79 23.89
CA ALA A 52 19.00 -4.49 22.62
C ALA A 52 18.78 -3.03 22.21
N LEU A 53 17.54 -2.52 22.33
CA LEU A 53 17.23 -1.12 22.08
C LEU A 53 17.91 -0.18 23.08
N GLY A 54 17.92 -0.51 24.36
CA GLY A 54 18.58 0.30 25.40
C GLY A 54 20.09 0.46 25.15
N LYS A 55 20.75 -0.61 24.70
CA LYS A 55 22.18 -0.58 24.33
C LYS A 55 22.45 0.25 23.08
N TYR A 56 21.61 0.12 22.05
CA TYR A 56 21.81 0.86 20.80
C TYR A 56 21.46 2.34 20.93
N CYS A 57 20.32 2.65 21.56
CA CYS A 57 19.84 4.02 21.74
C CYS A 57 20.56 4.75 22.90
N GLY A 58 21.38 4.09 23.71
CA GLY A 58 22.29 4.76 24.64
C GLY A 58 21.65 5.79 25.59
N SER A 59 20.42 5.55 26.07
CA SER A 59 19.68 6.50 26.93
C SER A 59 19.31 7.83 26.25
N VAL A 60 19.17 7.87 24.91
CA VAL A 60 18.55 9.02 24.24
C VAL A 60 17.06 8.82 23.99
N SER A 61 16.35 9.93 23.92
CA SER A 61 14.94 9.98 23.58
C SER A 61 14.74 10.01 22.07
N PHE A 62 13.95 9.05 21.56
CA PHE A 62 13.74 8.81 20.14
C PHE A 62 12.30 9.16 19.75
N ASP A 63 12.12 9.78 18.58
CA ASP A 63 10.79 10.14 18.09
C ASP A 63 10.12 8.91 17.45
N ILE A 64 9.02 8.46 18.07
CA ILE A 64 8.26 7.31 17.57
C ILE A 64 7.28 7.81 16.50
N PRO A 65 7.45 7.43 15.22
CA PRO A 65 6.56 7.90 14.17
C PRO A 65 5.16 7.33 14.36
N THR A 66 4.12 8.05 13.94
CA THR A 66 2.78 7.47 13.85
C THR A 66 2.68 6.59 12.61
N LEU A 67 2.04 5.42 12.74
CA LEU A 67 1.63 4.64 11.57
C LEU A 67 0.32 5.13 10.97
N TYR A 68 -0.08 6.39 11.19
CA TYR A 68 -1.36 6.90 10.69
C TYR A 68 -1.45 6.76 9.17
N MET A 69 -0.46 7.29 8.45
CA MET A 69 -0.42 7.22 6.98
C MET A 69 -0.31 5.78 6.47
N LEU A 70 0.43 4.91 7.16
CA LEU A 70 0.54 3.50 6.80
C LEU A 70 -0.79 2.76 7.02
N ARG A 71 -1.45 3.00 8.16
CA ARG A 71 -2.76 2.42 8.51
C ARG A 71 -3.84 2.87 7.53
N VAL A 72 -3.84 4.14 7.15
CA VAL A 72 -4.71 4.68 6.10
C VAL A 72 -4.43 3.97 4.78
N LYS A 73 -3.15 3.80 4.39
CA LYS A 73 -2.78 3.10 3.16
C LYS A 73 -3.21 1.64 3.16
N VAL A 74 -2.93 0.89 4.22
CA VAL A 74 -3.33 -0.52 4.37
C VAL A 74 -4.84 -0.66 4.33
N ARG A 75 -5.58 0.20 5.04
CA ARG A 75 -7.05 0.17 5.03
C ARG A 75 -7.62 0.48 3.65
N ARG A 76 -7.12 1.52 2.98
CA ARG A 76 -7.54 1.86 1.60
C ARG A 76 -7.27 0.71 0.64
N ASN A 77 -6.10 0.07 0.74
CA ASN A 77 -5.78 -1.11 -0.06
C ASN A 77 -6.76 -2.26 0.23
N GLY A 78 -7.08 -2.52 1.50
CA GLY A 78 -8.07 -3.53 1.88
C GLY A 78 -9.45 -3.26 1.29
N VAL A 79 -9.92 -2.01 1.34
CA VAL A 79 -11.19 -1.57 0.72
C VAL A 79 -11.18 -1.85 -0.78
N ILE A 80 -10.11 -1.48 -1.48
CA ILE A 80 -10.00 -1.72 -2.93
C ILE A 80 -9.97 -3.21 -3.25
N GLN A 81 -9.17 -4.00 -2.54
CA GLN A 81 -9.10 -5.45 -2.76
C GLN A 81 -10.45 -6.13 -2.55
N ASN A 82 -11.22 -5.70 -1.53
CA ASN A 82 -12.56 -6.23 -1.28
C ASN A 82 -13.55 -5.88 -2.41
N LEU A 83 -13.50 -4.64 -2.91
CA LEU A 83 -14.29 -4.21 -4.07
C LEU A 83 -13.89 -4.95 -5.36
N LEU A 84 -12.59 -5.19 -5.58
CA LEU A 84 -12.08 -5.94 -6.72
C LEU A 84 -12.46 -7.42 -6.66
N ALA A 85 -12.61 -7.98 -5.45
CA ALA A 85 -13.14 -9.32 -5.23
C ALA A 85 -14.67 -9.43 -5.48
N GLY A 86 -15.32 -8.34 -5.91
CA GLY A 86 -16.73 -8.31 -6.27
C GLY A 86 -17.69 -7.91 -5.15
N ALA A 87 -17.19 -7.58 -3.96
CA ALA A 87 -18.05 -7.12 -2.87
C ALA A 87 -18.72 -5.79 -3.20
N THR A 88 -19.95 -5.60 -2.71
CA THR A 88 -20.66 -4.33 -2.88
C THR A 88 -20.09 -3.25 -1.98
N ILE A 89 -20.38 -1.99 -2.30
CA ILE A 89 -19.98 -0.83 -1.49
C ILE A 89 -20.52 -0.94 -0.06
N SER A 90 -21.75 -1.42 0.10
CA SER A 90 -22.41 -1.57 1.40
C SER A 90 -21.77 -2.66 2.26
N GLU A 91 -21.44 -3.80 1.67
CA GLU A 91 -20.74 -4.89 2.37
C GLU A 91 -19.32 -4.47 2.79
N THR A 92 -18.59 -3.83 1.87
CA THR A 92 -17.25 -3.29 2.16
C THR A 92 -17.31 -2.25 3.28
N ALA A 93 -18.29 -1.34 3.25
CA ALA A 93 -18.48 -0.33 4.27
C ALA A 93 -18.70 -0.97 5.65
N ARG A 94 -19.54 -2.01 5.74
CA ARG A 94 -19.79 -2.75 6.97
C ARG A 94 -18.54 -3.47 7.47
N LEU A 95 -17.81 -4.14 6.59
CA LEU A 95 -16.60 -4.90 6.93
C LEU A 95 -15.49 -4.02 7.52
N PHE A 96 -15.28 -2.83 6.95
CA PHE A 96 -14.21 -1.92 7.37
C PHE A 96 -14.67 -0.88 8.41
N GLY A 97 -15.92 -0.91 8.86
CA GLY A 97 -16.48 0.06 9.80
C GLY A 97 -16.48 1.50 9.25
N MET A 98 -16.83 1.66 7.97
CA MET A 98 -16.80 2.93 7.25
C MET A 98 -18.19 3.29 6.71
N THR A 99 -18.39 4.56 6.37
CA THR A 99 -19.59 4.97 5.62
C THR A 99 -19.45 4.60 4.15
N THR A 100 -20.58 4.35 3.47
CA THR A 100 -20.62 4.11 2.03
C THR A 100 -19.98 5.26 1.25
N ARG A 101 -20.18 6.51 1.69
CA ARG A 101 -19.54 7.71 1.12
C ARG A 101 -18.02 7.62 1.12
N ASN A 102 -17.41 7.15 2.21
CA ASN A 102 -15.96 7.01 2.29
C ASN A 102 -15.43 5.89 1.38
N VAL A 103 -16.18 4.78 1.24
CA VAL A 103 -15.83 3.69 0.31
C VAL A 103 -15.91 4.19 -1.14
N VAL A 104 -16.96 4.93 -1.50
CA VAL A 104 -17.09 5.57 -2.82
C VAL A 104 -15.92 6.52 -3.08
N TYR A 105 -15.59 7.38 -2.13
CA TYR A 105 -14.47 8.30 -2.25
C TYR A 105 -13.15 7.55 -2.52
N ILE A 106 -12.87 6.47 -1.77
CA ILE A 106 -11.66 5.64 -1.97
C ILE A 106 -11.68 4.99 -3.35
N LYS A 107 -12.82 4.46 -3.80
CA LYS A 107 -13.00 3.86 -5.13
C LYS A 107 -12.76 4.88 -6.25
N THR A 108 -13.28 6.10 -6.12
CA THR A 108 -13.06 7.18 -7.10
C THR A 108 -11.60 7.59 -7.13
N GLN A 109 -10.97 7.80 -5.97
CA GLN A 109 -9.54 8.13 -5.90
C GLN A 109 -8.64 7.03 -6.47
N TYR A 110 -9.03 5.77 -6.31
CA TYR A 110 -8.34 4.64 -6.94
C TYR A 110 -8.49 4.66 -8.46
N ARG A 111 -9.71 4.86 -8.98
CA ARG A 111 -9.95 5.02 -10.43
C ARG A 111 -9.20 6.20 -11.01
N ASP A 112 -9.18 7.34 -10.31
CA ASP A 112 -8.45 8.52 -10.75
C ASP A 112 -6.95 8.25 -10.78
N ARG A 113 -6.41 7.53 -9.78
CA ARG A 113 -5.00 7.10 -9.77
C ARG A 113 -4.66 6.07 -10.86
N GLU A 114 -5.54 5.14 -11.17
CA GLU A 114 -5.38 4.23 -12.32
C GLU A 114 -5.51 4.97 -13.66
N ARG A 115 -6.30 6.06 -13.69
CA ARG A 115 -6.43 6.96 -14.84
C ARG A 115 -5.22 7.89 -14.99
N VAL A 116 -4.42 8.13 -13.94
CA VAL A 116 -3.12 8.79 -14.04
C VAL A 116 -2.13 7.78 -14.62
N ALA A 117 -2.00 7.82 -15.95
CA ALA A 117 -0.99 7.16 -16.78
C ALA A 117 -0.57 5.74 -16.36
N MET A 118 -1.10 4.74 -17.07
CA MET A 118 -0.50 3.41 -17.03
C MET A 118 0.83 3.43 -17.78
N HIS A 119 1.83 2.74 -17.25
CA HIS A 119 3.12 2.57 -17.89
C HIS A 119 3.01 1.46 -18.93
N TYR A 120 3.27 1.80 -20.18
CA TYR A 120 3.32 0.88 -21.29
C TYR A 120 4.76 0.80 -21.81
N LYS A 121 5.14 -0.38 -22.26
CA LYS A 121 6.37 -0.60 -22.98
C LYS A 121 6.07 -0.61 -24.47
N VAL A 122 6.86 0.11 -25.25
CA VAL A 122 6.79 0.10 -26.70
C VAL A 122 7.33 -1.22 -27.22
N VAL A 123 6.54 -1.94 -28.02
CA VAL A 123 6.90 -3.23 -28.62
C VAL A 123 7.10 -3.16 -30.12
N SER A 124 6.63 -2.08 -30.77
CA SER A 124 6.96 -1.78 -32.16
C SER A 124 7.23 -0.29 -32.35
N ASN A 125 8.13 0.04 -33.28
CA ASN A 125 8.50 1.42 -33.56
C ASN A 125 7.30 2.17 -34.16
N PHE A 126 6.95 3.33 -33.60
CA PHE A 126 5.87 4.14 -34.14
C PHE A 126 6.16 5.64 -34.01
N LYS A 127 5.33 6.44 -34.70
CA LYS A 127 5.35 7.90 -34.58
C LYS A 127 4.02 8.38 -34.04
N ARG A 128 4.06 9.29 -33.07
CA ARG A 128 2.91 9.95 -32.50
C ARG A 128 3.27 11.37 -32.13
N ASP A 129 2.40 12.33 -32.46
CA ASP A 129 2.58 13.75 -32.13
C ASP A 129 3.93 14.33 -32.59
N GLY A 130 4.45 13.84 -33.73
CA GLY A 130 5.75 14.24 -34.28
C GLY A 130 6.97 13.58 -33.62
N GLN A 131 6.78 12.86 -32.52
CA GLN A 131 7.82 12.12 -31.82
C GLN A 131 7.92 10.67 -32.33
N LYS A 132 9.15 10.15 -32.45
CA LYS A 132 9.43 8.74 -32.74
C LYS A 132 9.61 8.00 -31.42
N TYR A 133 8.96 6.85 -31.29
CA TYR A 133 9.10 5.93 -30.17
C TYR A 133 9.72 4.63 -30.66
N GLN A 134 10.71 4.14 -29.94
CA GLN A 134 11.47 2.93 -30.25
C GLN A 134 11.06 1.78 -29.33
N VAL A 135 11.24 0.54 -29.82
CA VAL A 135 11.04 -0.65 -29.00
C VAL A 135 11.86 -0.57 -27.71
N GLY A 136 11.20 -0.80 -26.58
CA GLY A 136 11.78 -0.69 -25.25
C GLY A 136 11.57 0.65 -24.55
N ASP A 137 11.12 1.68 -25.26
CA ASP A 137 10.72 2.95 -24.64
C ASP A 137 9.55 2.74 -23.67
N MET A 138 9.52 3.55 -22.61
CA MET A 138 8.40 3.60 -21.67
C MET A 138 7.49 4.78 -21.96
N LEU A 139 6.19 4.52 -21.93
CA LEU A 139 5.13 5.46 -22.26
C LEU A 139 4.09 5.51 -21.15
N ASP A 140 3.86 6.71 -20.66
CA ASP A 140 2.81 7.02 -19.71
C ASP A 140 1.56 7.46 -20.49
N LEU A 141 0.59 6.56 -20.60
CA LEU A 141 -0.64 6.80 -21.36
C LEU A 141 -1.88 6.57 -20.51
N THR A 142 -2.90 7.40 -20.70
CA THR A 142 -4.25 7.09 -20.20
C THR A 142 -4.84 5.91 -20.98
N GLU A 143 -5.79 5.19 -20.40
CA GLU A 143 -6.47 4.05 -21.04
C GLU A 143 -7.03 4.42 -22.43
N LYS A 144 -7.70 5.58 -22.53
CA LYS A 144 -8.24 6.11 -23.80
C LYS A 144 -7.16 6.38 -24.86
N GLN A 145 -5.94 6.74 -24.45
CA GLN A 145 -4.82 7.00 -25.35
C GLN A 145 -4.05 5.72 -25.71
N ALA A 146 -4.17 4.67 -24.89
CA ALA A 146 -3.49 3.40 -25.04
C ALA A 146 -4.32 2.39 -25.85
N GLU A 147 -5.66 2.40 -25.74
CA GLU A 147 -6.58 1.50 -26.46
C GLU A 147 -6.23 1.28 -27.94
N PRO A 148 -6.07 2.31 -28.78
CA PRO A 148 -5.74 2.10 -30.19
C PRO A 148 -4.34 1.48 -30.37
N LEU A 149 -3.36 1.88 -29.56
CA LEU A 149 -1.98 1.39 -29.64
C LEU A 149 -1.84 -0.06 -29.12
N LEU A 150 -2.68 -0.46 -28.16
CA LEU A 150 -2.79 -1.83 -27.68
C LEU A 150 -3.42 -2.73 -28.75
N HIS A 151 -4.49 -2.26 -29.38
CA HIS A 151 -5.17 -2.98 -30.46
C HIS A 151 -4.25 -3.22 -31.65
N ASP A 152 -3.44 -2.23 -32.01
CA ASP A 152 -2.48 -2.30 -33.11
C ASP A 152 -1.18 -3.04 -32.72
N GLY A 153 -1.08 -3.53 -31.48
CA GLY A 153 0.09 -4.27 -30.99
C GLY A 153 1.37 -3.43 -30.94
N VAL A 154 1.24 -2.12 -30.74
CA VAL A 154 2.36 -1.15 -30.75
C VAL A 154 2.97 -0.98 -29.36
N ILE A 155 2.14 -1.12 -28.33
CA ILE A 155 2.53 -1.06 -26.94
C ILE A 155 2.00 -2.26 -26.18
N GLU A 156 2.70 -2.65 -25.11
CA GLU A 156 2.24 -3.66 -24.16
C GLU A 156 2.16 -3.02 -22.76
N PRO A 157 1.15 -3.36 -21.94
CA PRO A 157 1.08 -2.84 -20.59
C PRO A 157 2.20 -3.48 -19.76
N LEU A 158 3.00 -2.66 -19.07
CA LEU A 158 4.13 -3.13 -18.27
C LEU A 158 3.67 -4.03 -17.10
N HIS A 159 2.42 -3.82 -16.67
CA HIS A 159 1.68 -4.71 -15.80
C HIS A 159 0.41 -5.14 -16.52
N LYS A 160 0.14 -6.45 -16.67
CA LYS A 160 -1.15 -6.92 -17.21
C LYS A 160 -2.26 -6.23 -16.42
N PRO A 161 -3.16 -5.44 -17.05
CA PRO A 161 -4.40 -5.09 -16.39
C PRO A 161 -5.03 -6.42 -15.99
N PHE A 162 -5.44 -6.56 -14.73
CA PHE A 162 -6.20 -7.73 -14.33
C PHE A 162 -7.37 -7.82 -15.29
N SER A 163 -7.34 -8.83 -16.16
CA SER A 163 -8.47 -9.16 -17.00
C SER A 163 -9.57 -9.50 -16.01
N VAL A 164 -10.51 -8.58 -15.81
CA VAL A 164 -11.81 -8.93 -15.25
C VAL A 164 -12.40 -9.82 -16.34
N GLY A 165 -12.05 -11.11 -16.28
CA GLY A 165 -12.63 -12.10 -17.13
C GLY A 165 -14.13 -11.86 -17.03
N LYS A 166 -14.76 -11.67 -18.19
CA LYS A 166 -16.20 -11.79 -18.30
C LYS A 166 -16.50 -13.20 -17.78
N LEU A 167 -16.75 -13.32 -16.47
CA LEU A 167 -17.49 -14.44 -15.94
C LEU A 167 -18.88 -14.23 -16.52
N SER A 168 -19.08 -14.79 -17.71
CA SER A 168 -20.38 -15.11 -18.24
C SER A 168 -21.00 -16.07 -17.22
N ILE A 169 -21.63 -15.51 -16.20
CA ILE A 169 -22.60 -16.24 -15.39
C ILE A 169 -23.73 -16.56 -16.35
N ASN A 170 -23.67 -17.74 -16.95
CA ASN A 170 -24.80 -18.39 -17.57
C ASN A 170 -25.83 -18.61 -16.45
N LEU A 171 -26.69 -17.61 -16.23
CA LEU A 171 -27.93 -17.80 -15.50
C LEU A 171 -28.86 -18.56 -16.44
N THR A 172 -28.83 -19.89 -16.34
CA THR A 172 -29.92 -20.73 -16.85
C THR A 172 -31.19 -20.36 -16.08
N PRO A 173 -32.26 -19.90 -16.73
CA PRO A 173 -33.53 -19.71 -16.05
C PRO A 173 -34.30 -21.03 -16.02
N GLY A 174 -34.56 -21.54 -14.82
CA GLY A 174 -35.65 -22.46 -14.54
C GLY A 174 -35.31 -23.94 -14.47
N ALA A 175 -35.57 -24.57 -13.33
CA ALA A 175 -36.77 -25.41 -13.13
C ALA A 175 -37.00 -25.60 -11.62
#